data_AF-P79002-F1
#
_entry.id   AF-P79002-F1
#
_cell.length_a   1.000
_cell.length_b   1.000
_cell.length_c   1.000
_cell.angle_alpha   90.00
_cell.angle_beta   90.00
_cell.angle_gamma   90.00
#
_symmetry.space_group_name_H-M   'P 1'
#
loop_
_entity.id
_entity.type
_entity.pdbx_description
1 polymer ?
#
loop_
_entity_poly.entity_id
_entity_poly.type
_entity_poly.pdbx_seq_one_letter_code
_entity_poly.pdbx_strand_id
1 'polypeptide(L)'
;MVLRQLYYYRSTKHIYQGISITSTIILSVFLILSIFTYGCSISNLPLKDSGKFGIFYLEHINYLWVMANLVKSFKYIPQMSINWMGCSTMGLSSKFVLISVLAEFIDFVGRLFVPTSALFYKIPFNSTPFWVKLIQFITLLVILCQVQYLYVGRKPRLPKGKL
;
A
#
# COMPACT_ATOMS: atom_id res chain seq x y z
N MET A 1 -5.56 -11.53 -16.27
CA MET A 1 -6.29 -10.24 -16.27
C MET A 1 -5.33 -9.04 -16.20
N VAL A 2 -4.36 -9.03 -15.27
CA VAL A 2 -3.38 -7.94 -15.09
C VAL A 2 -2.50 -7.70 -16.33
N LEU A 3 -1.93 -8.74 -16.95
CA LEU A 3 -1.12 -8.60 -18.17
C LEU A 3 -1.89 -7.94 -19.33
N ARG A 4 -3.18 -8.26 -19.47
CA ARG A 4 -4.07 -7.65 -20.48
C ARG A 4 -4.31 -6.17 -20.19
N GLN A 5 -4.49 -5.80 -18.92
CA GLN A 5 -4.60 -4.39 -18.52
C GLN A 5 -3.29 -3.64 -18.77
N LEU A 6 -2.13 -4.25 -18.49
CA LEU A 6 -0.82 -3.66 -18.78
C LEU A 6 -0.60 -3.48 -20.28
N TYR A 7 -1.03 -4.44 -21.11
CA TYR A 7 -0.96 -4.33 -22.57
C TYR A 7 -1.81 -3.17 -23.09
N TYR A 8 -3.08 -3.06 -22.68
CA TYR A 8 -3.93 -1.93 -23.06
C TYR A 8 -3.41 -0.61 -22.49
N TYR A 9 -2.88 -0.62 -21.27
CA TYR A 9 -2.26 0.57 -20.71
C TYR A 9 -1.12 1.03 -21.62
N ARG A 10 -0.21 0.13 -22.04
CA ARG A 10 0.90 0.44 -22.95
C ARG A 10 0.45 1.02 -24.29
N SER A 11 -0.72 0.64 -24.81
CA SER A 11 -1.23 1.18 -26.07
C SER A 11 -1.83 2.58 -25.97
N THR A 12 -2.12 3.09 -24.76
CA THR A 12 -2.73 4.43 -24.58
C THR A 12 -1.78 5.61 -24.83
N LYS A 13 -0.45 5.42 -24.74
CA LYS A 13 0.59 6.46 -24.94
C LYS A 13 0.32 7.77 -24.17
N HIS A 14 -0.02 7.64 -22.90
CA HIS A 14 -0.35 8.79 -22.06
C HIS A 14 0.92 9.55 -21.61
N ILE A 15 0.89 10.88 -21.48
CA ILE A 15 2.06 11.68 -21.07
C ILE A 15 2.60 11.25 -19.70
N TYR A 16 1.70 10.89 -18.79
CA TYR A 16 2.06 10.44 -17.44
C TYR A 16 2.22 8.92 -17.33
N GLN A 17 2.34 8.22 -18.46
CA GLN A 17 2.59 6.80 -18.48
C GLN A 17 4.05 6.53 -18.08
N GLY A 18 4.24 5.95 -16.89
CA GLY A 18 5.57 5.59 -16.43
C GLY A 18 5.55 4.81 -15.12
N ILE A 19 6.74 4.42 -14.69
CA ILE A 19 6.96 3.87 -13.36
C ILE A 19 7.26 5.07 -12.45
N SER A 20 6.57 5.16 -11.31
CA SER A 20 6.85 6.20 -10.32
C SER A 20 8.26 6.00 -9.75
N ILE A 21 9.17 6.93 -10.07
CA ILE A 21 10.55 6.93 -9.59
C ILE A 21 10.57 6.88 -8.05
N THR A 22 9.69 7.64 -7.40
CA THR A 22 9.55 7.65 -5.94
C THR A 22 9.17 6.28 -5.40
N SER A 23 8.21 5.59 -6.03
CA SER A 23 7.82 4.23 -5.65
C SER A 23 8.99 3.24 -5.84
N THR A 24 9.71 3.35 -6.95
CA THR A 24 10.89 2.51 -7.22
C THR A 24 11.96 2.71 -6.16
N ILE A 25 12.31 3.95 -5.81
CA ILE A 25 13.32 4.25 -4.78
C ILE A 25 12.91 3.64 -3.44
N ILE A 26 11.67 3.85 -3.01
CA ILE A 26 11.16 3.32 -1.73
C ILE A 26 11.25 1.79 -1.70
N LEU A 27 10.79 1.11 -2.76
CA LEU A 27 10.82 -0.35 -2.85
C LEU A 27 12.25 -0.89 -2.91
N SER A 28 13.16 -0.20 -3.62
CA SER A 28 14.58 -0.56 -3.65
C SER A 28 15.24 -0.43 -2.28
N VAL A 29 14.94 0.63 -1.53
CA VAL A 29 15.45 0.80 -0.16
C VAL A 29 14.95 -0.34 0.74
N PHE A 30 13.67 -0.69 0.69
CA PHE A 30 13.13 -1.82 1.47
C PHE A 30 13.75 -3.16 1.08
N LEU A 31 13.99 -3.39 -0.21
CA LEU A 31 14.65 -4.61 -0.68
C LEU A 31 16.08 -4.72 -0.14
N ILE A 32 16.87 -3.63 -0.23
CA ILE A 32 18.25 -3.60 0.28
C ILE A 32 18.27 -3.85 1.79
N LEU A 33 17.40 -3.18 2.55
CA LEU A 33 17.30 -3.38 3.99
C LEU A 33 16.84 -4.79 4.36
N SER A 34 15.95 -5.39 3.57
CA SER A 34 15.49 -6.77 3.78
C SER A 34 16.64 -7.76 3.61
N ILE A 35 17.42 -7.63 2.53
CA ILE A 35 18.60 -8.48 2.28
C ILE A 35 19.66 -8.28 3.36
N PHE A 36 19.92 -7.02 3.74
CA PHE A 36 20.89 -6.69 4.77
C PHE A 36 20.52 -7.28 6.14
N THR A 37 19.27 -7.09 6.59
CA THR A 37 18.80 -7.61 7.87
C THR A 37 18.72 -9.13 7.89
N TYR A 38 18.36 -9.75 6.76
CA TYR A 38 18.43 -11.21 6.60
C TYR A 38 19.87 -11.71 6.78
N GLY A 39 20.82 -11.14 6.04
CA GLY A 39 22.24 -11.48 6.14
C GLY A 39 22.77 -11.33 7.57
N CYS A 40 22.42 -10.24 8.26
CA CYS A 40 22.79 -10.06 9.66
C CYS A 40 22.19 -11.14 10.56
N SER A 41 20.92 -11.51 10.36
CA SER A 41 20.25 -12.51 11.20
C SER A 41 20.86 -13.91 11.11
N ILE A 42 21.44 -14.29 9.96
CA ILE A 42 21.97 -15.65 9.72
C ILE A 42 23.49 -15.79 9.93
N SER A 43 24.26 -14.70 9.85
CA SER A 43 25.74 -14.75 9.73
C SER A 43 26.47 -15.47 10.86
N ASN A 44 25.86 -15.59 12.05
CA ASN A 44 26.47 -16.24 13.23
C ASN A 44 25.79 -17.56 13.61
N LEU A 45 24.72 -17.95 12.92
CA LEU A 45 24.02 -19.22 13.17
C LEU A 45 24.73 -20.38 12.46
N PRO A 46 24.84 -21.57 13.08
CA PRO A 46 24.31 -21.95 14.40
C PRO A 46 25.30 -21.73 15.56
N LEU A 47 26.46 -21.10 15.33
CA LEU A 47 27.53 -20.98 16.32
C LEU A 47 27.17 -20.08 17.52
N LYS A 48 26.24 -19.14 17.34
CA LYS A 48 25.68 -18.28 18.39
C LYS A 48 24.17 -18.16 18.22
N ASP A 49 23.46 -17.94 19.31
CA ASP A 49 22.00 -17.77 19.33
C ASP A 49 21.53 -16.44 18.69
N SER A 50 22.45 -15.52 18.41
CA SER A 50 22.16 -14.23 17.80
C SER A 50 22.99 -14.02 16.54
N GLY A 51 22.40 -13.34 15.55
CA GLY A 51 23.07 -12.94 14.32
C GLY A 51 24.13 -11.85 14.56
N LYS A 52 24.66 -11.31 13.46
CA LYS A 52 25.58 -10.17 13.50
C LYS A 52 24.86 -8.94 14.07
N PHE A 53 25.57 -8.16 14.89
CA PHE A 53 25.01 -7.01 15.62
C PHE A 53 23.88 -7.37 16.60
N GLY A 54 23.75 -8.64 16.99
CA GLY A 54 22.70 -9.10 17.90
C GLY A 54 21.34 -9.31 17.24
N ILE A 55 21.25 -9.22 15.91
CA ILE A 55 19.98 -9.33 15.20
C ILE A 55 19.49 -10.78 15.22
N PHE A 56 18.30 -11.01 15.77
CA PHE A 56 17.65 -12.32 15.71
C PHE A 56 16.84 -12.48 14.42
N TYR A 57 16.66 -13.73 13.96
CA TYR A 57 15.80 -14.01 12.82
C TYR A 57 14.36 -13.49 13.02
N LEU A 58 13.83 -13.59 14.24
CA LEU A 58 12.51 -13.04 14.60
C LEU A 58 12.45 -11.50 14.43
N GLU A 59 13.55 -10.80 14.69
CA GLU A 59 13.60 -9.34 14.46
C GLU A 59 13.59 -9.02 12.97
N HIS A 60 14.31 -9.80 12.14
CA HIS A 60 14.21 -9.66 10.69
C HIS A 60 12.78 -9.83 10.17
N ILE A 61 12.06 -10.86 10.65
CA ILE A 61 10.64 -11.06 10.32
C ILE A 61 9.78 -9.87 10.78
N ASN A 62 10.06 -9.31 11.97
CA ASN A 62 9.37 -8.12 12.45
C ASN A 62 9.64 -6.90 11.56
N TYR A 63 10.89 -6.68 11.12
CA TYR A 63 11.23 -5.60 10.19
C TYR A 63 10.48 -5.74 8.87
N LEU A 64 10.41 -6.94 8.29
CA LEU A 64 9.61 -7.21 7.10
C LEU A 64 8.13 -6.89 7.32
N TRP A 65 7.59 -7.28 8.47
CA TRP A 65 6.20 -6.99 8.82
C TRP A 65 5.92 -5.49 8.94
N VAL A 66 6.83 -4.72 9.56
CA VAL A 66 6.74 -3.26 9.65
C VAL A 66 6.80 -2.61 8.25
N MET A 67 7.76 -3.00 7.42
CA MET A 67 7.89 -2.49 6.05
C MET A 67 6.65 -2.80 5.21
N ALA A 68 6.12 -4.03 5.30
CA ALA A 68 4.91 -4.43 4.59
C ALA A 68 3.69 -3.60 5.01
N ASN A 69 3.53 -3.33 6.32
CA ASN A 69 2.45 -2.47 6.82
C ASN A 69 2.60 -1.01 6.37
N LEU A 70 3.83 -0.51 6.27
CA LEU A 70 4.11 0.83 5.74
C LEU A 70 3.70 0.94 4.27
N VAL A 71 4.11 0.00 3.41
CA VAL A 71 3.67 -0.03 1.99
C VAL A 71 2.15 -0.16 1.91
N LYS A 72 1.57 -1.06 2.71
CA LYS A 72 0.12 -1.31 2.73
C LYS A 72 -0.67 -0.05 3.08
N SER A 73 -0.16 0.82 3.95
CA SER A 73 -0.84 2.08 4.34
C SER A 73 -1.11 2.99 3.15
N PHE A 74 -0.24 2.96 2.15
CA PHE A 74 -0.30 3.83 0.99
C PHE A 74 -0.95 3.17 -0.24
N LYS A 75 -1.64 2.03 -0.08
CA LYS A 75 -2.21 1.25 -1.20
C LYS A 75 -3.15 2.04 -2.12
N TYR A 76 -3.83 3.07 -1.60
CA TYR A 76 -4.78 3.89 -2.36
C TYR A 76 -4.17 5.17 -2.96
N ILE A 77 -2.95 5.55 -2.55
CA ILE A 77 -2.28 6.75 -3.06
C ILE A 77 -2.08 6.72 -4.58
N PRO A 78 -1.66 5.59 -5.21
CA PRO A 78 -1.51 5.56 -6.66
C PRO A 78 -2.82 5.90 -7.39
N GLN A 79 -3.95 5.37 -6.92
CA GLN A 79 -5.26 5.66 -7.52
C GLN A 79 -5.67 7.12 -7.30
N MET A 80 -5.47 7.65 -6.10
CA MET A 80 -5.75 9.06 -5.78
C MET A 80 -4.91 10.00 -6.66
N SER A 81 -3.65 9.66 -6.91
CA SER A 81 -2.74 10.41 -7.77
C SER A 81 -3.22 10.39 -9.23
N ILE A 82 -3.62 9.23 -9.75
CA ILE A 82 -4.18 9.10 -11.11
C ILE A 82 -5.46 9.93 -11.24
N ASN A 83 -6.34 9.91 -10.25
CA ASN A 83 -7.58 10.69 -10.28
C ASN A 83 -7.30 12.20 -10.35
N TRP A 84 -6.28 12.70 -9.63
CA TRP A 84 -5.85 14.09 -9.71
C TRP A 84 -5.20 14.43 -11.05
N MET A 85 -4.22 13.65 -11.48
CA MET A 85 -3.51 13.89 -12.74
C MET A 85 -4.44 13.81 -13.95
N GLY A 86 -5.44 12.93 -13.89
CA GLY A 86 -6.43 12.77 -14.93
C GLY A 86 -7.66 13.63 -14.78
N CYS A 87 -7.83 14.33 -13.66
CA CYS A 87 -9.05 15.07 -13.31
C CYS A 87 -10.33 14.24 -13.55
N SER A 88 -10.25 12.93 -13.33
CA SER A 88 -11.26 11.94 -13.72
C SER A 88 -11.11 10.69 -12.88
N THR A 89 -12.23 10.08 -12.53
CA THR A 89 -12.29 8.79 -11.81
C THR A 89 -12.68 7.63 -12.74
N MET A 90 -12.54 7.81 -14.06
CA MET A 90 -12.79 6.74 -15.03
C MET A 90 -11.90 5.51 -14.72
N GLY A 91 -12.52 4.36 -14.53
CA GLY A 91 -11.86 3.12 -14.12
C GLY A 91 -12.19 2.67 -12.69
N LEU A 92 -12.82 3.52 -11.88
CA LEU A 92 -13.38 3.15 -10.58
C LEU A 92 -14.90 3.01 -10.66
N SER A 93 -15.41 1.87 -10.17
CA SER A 93 -16.84 1.71 -9.93
C SER A 93 -17.22 2.38 -8.62
N SER A 94 -18.25 3.24 -8.63
CA SER A 94 -18.76 3.88 -7.41
C SER A 94 -19.22 2.86 -6.36
N LYS A 95 -19.83 1.75 -6.80
CA LYS A 95 -20.21 0.63 -5.92
C LYS A 95 -18.99 0.00 -5.26
N PHE A 96 -17.91 -0.18 -6.01
CA PHE A 96 -16.66 -0.74 -5.48
C PHE A 96 -16.04 0.17 -4.41
N VAL A 97 -16.01 1.48 -4.64
CA VAL A 97 -15.48 2.45 -3.66
C VAL A 97 -16.32 2.43 -2.39
N LEU A 98 -17.65 2.42 -2.51
CA LEU A 98 -18.55 2.38 -1.35
C LEU A 98 -18.39 1.09 -0.53
N ILE A 99 -18.31 -0.08 -1.19
CA ILE A 99 -18.04 -1.35 -0.50
C ILE A 99 -16.68 -1.31 0.19
N SER A 100 -15.66 -0.72 -0.44
CA SER A 100 -14.31 -0.60 0.13
C SER A 100 -14.32 0.29 1.39
N VAL A 101 -15.06 1.40 1.36
CA VAL A 101 -15.23 2.29 2.53
C VAL A 101 -15.91 1.56 3.68
N LEU A 102 -17.00 0.83 3.41
CA LEU A 102 -17.70 0.04 4.42
C LEU A 102 -16.81 -1.05 5.03
N ALA A 103 -16.04 -1.75 4.19
CA ALA A 103 -15.11 -2.78 4.67
C ALA A 103 -14.02 -2.21 5.58
N GLU A 104 -13.40 -1.08 5.19
CA GLU A 104 -12.39 -0.44 6.03
C GLU A 104 -13.00 0.17 7.31
N PHE A 105 -14.25 0.65 7.26
CA PHE A 105 -14.96 1.12 8.45
C PHE A 105 -15.23 -0.01 9.44
N ILE A 106 -15.71 -1.17 8.97
CA ILE A 106 -15.96 -2.34 9.83
C ILE A 106 -14.66 -2.82 10.48
N ASP A 107 -13.56 -2.91 9.73
CA ASP A 107 -12.25 -3.29 10.27
C ASP A 107 -11.72 -2.24 11.27
N PHE A 108 -11.87 -0.96 10.96
CA PHE A 108 -11.51 0.14 11.86
C PHE A 108 -12.27 0.07 13.20
N VAL A 109 -13.58 -0.12 13.14
CA VAL A 109 -14.43 -0.26 14.33
C VAL A 109 -14.07 -1.53 15.11
N GLY A 110 -13.91 -2.67 14.42
CA GLY A 110 -13.52 -3.93 15.06
C GLY A 110 -12.21 -3.83 15.86
N ARG A 111 -11.30 -2.95 15.44
CA ARG A 111 -10.02 -2.71 16.12
C ARG A 111 -10.13 -1.87 17.38
N LEU A 112 -11.11 -0.97 17.47
CA LEU A 112 -11.36 -0.20 18.69
C LEU A 112 -11.83 -1.11 19.84
N PHE A 113 -12.39 -2.27 19.52
CA PHE A 113 -12.81 -3.27 20.49
C PHE A 113 -11.71 -4.28 20.87
N VAL A 114 -10.53 -4.23 20.24
CA VAL A 114 -9.41 -5.12 20.61
C VAL A 114 -8.74 -4.58 21.89
N PRO A 115 -8.60 -5.40 22.94
CA PRO A 115 -7.96 -4.97 24.18
C PRO A 115 -6.51 -4.52 23.94
N THR A 116 -6.17 -3.30 24.36
CA THR A 116 -4.82 -2.73 24.25
C THR A 116 -3.79 -3.42 25.13
N SER A 117 -4.23 -4.21 26.11
CA SER A 117 -3.40 -4.98 27.04
C SER A 117 -3.10 -6.41 26.58
N ALA A 118 -3.48 -6.79 25.36
CA ALA A 118 -3.19 -8.13 24.85
C ALA A 118 -1.67 -8.33 24.67
N LEU A 119 -1.16 -9.43 25.22
CA LEU A 119 0.23 -9.85 25.02
C LEU A 119 0.52 -10.05 23.53
N PHE A 120 1.75 -9.73 23.08
CA PHE A 120 2.08 -9.66 21.64
C PHE A 120 1.76 -10.96 20.89
N TYR A 121 1.93 -12.12 21.53
CA TYR A 121 1.69 -13.44 20.96
C TYR A 121 0.19 -13.79 20.83
N LYS A 122 -0.70 -13.01 21.47
CA LYS A 122 -2.16 -13.14 21.30
C LYS A 122 -2.67 -12.28 20.14
N ILE A 123 -1.83 -11.41 19.58
CA ILE A 123 -2.20 -10.57 18.44
C ILE A 123 -2.21 -11.46 17.19
N PRO A 124 -3.32 -11.50 16.42
CA PRO A 124 -3.36 -12.25 15.17
C PRO A 124 -2.27 -11.79 14.21
N PHE A 125 -1.59 -12.72 13.56
CA PHE A 125 -0.51 -12.41 12.61
C PHE A 125 -0.97 -11.52 11.44
N ASN A 126 -2.25 -11.65 11.04
CA ASN A 126 -2.88 -10.84 10.01
C ASN A 126 -3.38 -9.47 10.53
N SER A 127 -3.19 -9.17 11.82
CA SER A 127 -3.53 -7.85 12.35
C SER A 127 -2.61 -6.81 11.73
N THR A 128 -3.18 -5.85 11.01
CA THR A 128 -2.49 -4.61 10.70
C THR A 128 -2.38 -3.73 11.94
N PRO A 129 -1.52 -2.71 11.98
CA PRO A 129 -1.62 -1.66 12.99
C PRO A 129 -2.82 -0.72 12.77
N PHE A 130 -3.26 -0.01 13.81
CA PHE A 130 -4.35 0.98 13.74
C PHE A 130 -4.04 2.11 12.74
N TRP A 131 -2.81 2.64 12.76
CA TRP A 131 -2.40 3.74 11.88
C TRP A 131 -2.49 3.38 10.39
N VAL A 132 -2.23 2.11 10.02
CA VAL A 132 -2.40 1.62 8.64
C VAL A 132 -3.84 1.80 8.19
N LYS A 133 -4.78 1.41 9.05
CA LYS A 133 -6.21 1.47 8.77
C LYS A 133 -6.72 2.90 8.71
N LEU A 134 -6.24 3.76 9.61
CA LEU A 134 -6.55 5.18 9.59
C LEU A 134 -6.13 5.84 8.27
N ILE A 135 -4.90 5.63 7.80
CA ILE A 135 -4.42 6.18 6.52
C ILE A 135 -5.25 5.65 5.34
N GLN A 136 -5.54 4.35 5.32
CA GLN A 136 -6.38 3.73 4.29
C GLN A 136 -7.80 4.29 4.27
N PHE A 137 -8.40 4.49 5.44
CA PHE A 137 -9.74 5.05 5.57
C PHE A 137 -9.79 6.49 5.08
N ILE A 138 -8.85 7.34 5.52
CA ILE A 138 -8.76 8.74 5.07
C ILE A 138 -8.57 8.83 3.55
N THR A 139 -7.65 8.03 2.98
CA THR A 139 -7.42 8.03 1.52
C THR A 139 -8.63 7.54 0.73
N LEU A 140 -9.40 6.57 1.24
CA LEU A 140 -10.66 6.16 0.64
C LEU A 140 -11.74 7.24 0.71
N LEU A 141 -11.84 7.99 1.81
CA LEU A 141 -12.78 9.12 1.89
C LEU A 141 -12.45 10.19 0.85
N VAL A 142 -11.17 10.47 0.62
CA VAL A 142 -10.73 11.36 -0.46
C VAL A 142 -11.16 10.82 -1.83
N ILE A 143 -10.93 9.54 -2.11
CA ILE A 143 -11.37 8.91 -3.36
C ILE A 143 -12.90 8.95 -3.51
N LEU A 144 -13.64 8.68 -2.43
CA LEU A 144 -15.10 8.76 -2.44
C LEU A 144 -15.56 10.17 -2.79
N CYS A 145 -14.96 11.19 -2.18
CA CYS A 145 -15.22 12.59 -2.50
C CYS A 145 -14.91 12.91 -3.97
N GLN A 146 -13.79 12.39 -4.49
CA GLN A 146 -13.44 12.53 -5.90
C GLN A 146 -14.49 11.94 -6.84
N VAL A 147 -15.00 10.74 -6.54
CA VAL A 147 -15.99 10.02 -7.36
C VAL A 147 -17.38 10.64 -7.27
N GLN A 148 -17.81 11.04 -6.08
CA GLN A 148 -19.18 11.48 -5.82
C GLN A 148 -19.41 12.98 -6.00
N TYR A 149 -18.37 13.81 -5.92
CA TYR A 149 -18.52 15.26 -5.94
C TYR A 149 -17.60 15.96 -6.95
N LEU A 150 -16.29 15.72 -6.91
CA LEU A 150 -15.34 16.53 -7.68
C LEU A 150 -15.37 16.26 -9.20
N TYR A 151 -15.49 14.99 -9.59
CA TYR A 151 -15.36 14.57 -10.99
C TYR A 151 -16.66 14.01 -11.58
N VAL A 152 -17.80 14.24 -10.94
CA VAL A 152 -19.11 13.84 -11.47
C VAL A 152 -19.35 14.50 -12.83
N GLY A 153 -19.67 13.69 -13.83
CA GLY A 153 -19.93 14.17 -15.19
C GLY A 153 -18.69 14.66 -15.96
N ARG A 154 -17.52 14.73 -15.33
CA ARG A 154 -16.27 15.10 -15.98
C ARG A 154 -15.67 13.88 -16.67
N LYS A 155 -15.51 13.96 -17.99
CA LYS A 155 -14.81 12.95 -18.81
C LYS A 155 -13.63 13.58 -19.56
N PRO A 156 -12.68 14.25 -18.88
CA PRO A 156 -11.52 14.77 -19.56
C PRO A 156 -10.76 13.62 -20.21
N ARG A 157 -10.35 13.81 -21.46
CA ARG A 157 -9.45 12.88 -22.12
C ARG A 157 -8.05 13.20 -21.64
N LEU A 158 -7.43 12.20 -21.05
CA LEU A 158 -6.02 12.21 -20.68
C LEU A 158 -5.14 12.67 -21.86
N PRO A 159 -4.25 13.66 -21.68
CA PRO A 159 -3.46 14.20 -22.77
C PRO A 159 -2.47 13.14 -23.28
N LYS A 160 -2.48 12.88 -24.59
CA LYS A 160 -1.58 11.93 -25.23
C LYS A 160 -0.22 12.58 -25.46
N GLY A 161 0.86 11.80 -25.32
CA GLY A 161 2.19 12.26 -25.71
C GLY A 161 2.22 12.63 -27.20
N LYS A 162 3.01 13.66 -27.55
CA LYS A 162 3.36 13.91 -28.95
C LYS A 162 4.18 12.71 -29.44
N LEU A 163 3.83 12.21 -30.64
CA LEU A 163 4.60 11.18 -31.36
C LEU A 163 6.03 11.66 -31.63
#